data_AF-A0A9R0T2T3-F1
#
_entry.id   AF-A0A9R0T2T3-F1
#
_cell.length_a   1.000
_cell.length_b   1.000
_cell.length_c   1.000
_cell.angle_alpha   90.00
_cell.angle_beta   90.00
_cell.angle_gamma   90.00
#
_symmetry.space_group_name_H-M   'P 1'
#
loop_
_entity.id
_entity.type
_entity.pdbx_description
1 polymer ?
#
loop_
_entity_poly.entity_id
_entity_poly.type
_entity_poly.pdbx_seq_one_letter_code
_entity_poly.pdbx_strand_id
1 'polypeptide(L)'
;MLLLSLCWYVLYTGYTLSTAINEWSSVLYSVVYTSAPTVIVAILDKDLSRRTLLKYPQLYGAGQREESYNLRLFIFIMVDSVWQSVAVFFIPYLAYKNSAIDSASLGDLWTLCVVILVNIHLAMDVIRWTWITHAAIWGSIVATWICVIIIDSIPTLPGFWAIYEVMGTALFWALLLAVIVVGMIPHFAAKAIREHFMPNDIQIAREMEKSRDSRDANHPEVQMSTSTRA
;
A
#
# COMPACT_ATOMS: atom_id res chain seq x y z
N MET A 1 5.04 -5.10 -8.83
CA MET A 1 3.96 -6.06 -8.54
C MET A 1 3.11 -6.39 -9.77
N LEU A 2 2.32 -5.45 -10.34
CA LEU A 2 1.42 -5.73 -11.48
C LEU A 2 2.13 -6.38 -12.68
N LEU A 3 3.31 -5.89 -13.06
CA LEU A 3 4.08 -6.47 -14.16
C LEU A 3 4.53 -7.91 -13.87
N LEU A 4 4.86 -8.22 -12.61
CA LEU A 4 5.23 -9.58 -12.21
C LEU A 4 4.02 -10.51 -12.23
N SER A 5 2.83 -10.06 -11.79
CA SER A 5 1.60 -10.85 -11.94
C SER A 5 1.26 -11.14 -13.39
N LEU A 6 1.47 -10.18 -14.30
CA LEU A 6 1.33 -10.42 -15.74
C LEU A 6 2.39 -11.39 -16.28
N CYS A 7 3.62 -11.33 -15.78
CA CYS A 7 4.67 -12.29 -16.14
C CYS A 7 4.26 -13.73 -15.76
N TRP A 8 3.72 -13.94 -14.56
CA TRP A 8 3.17 -15.24 -14.14
C TRP A 8 2.06 -15.71 -15.09
N TYR A 9 1.15 -14.80 -15.49
CA TYR A 9 0.08 -15.13 -16.45
C TYR A 9 0.65 -15.61 -17.80
N VAL A 10 1.62 -14.90 -18.36
CA VAL A 10 2.26 -15.25 -19.64
C VAL A 10 2.95 -16.62 -19.56
N LEU A 11 3.57 -16.96 -18.42
CA LEU A 11 4.16 -18.29 -18.23
C LEU A 11 3.08 -19.39 -18.21
N TYR A 12 1.92 -19.13 -17.61
CA TYR A 12 0.80 -20.07 -17.56
C TYR A 12 0.08 -20.26 -18.90
N THR A 13 0.03 -19.24 -19.75
CA THR A 13 -0.60 -19.30 -21.08
C THR A 13 0.35 -19.77 -22.19
N GLY A 14 1.52 -20.31 -21.83
CA GLY A 14 2.49 -20.85 -22.78
C GLY A 14 3.18 -19.76 -23.62
N TYR A 15 3.48 -18.61 -23.03
CA TYR A 15 4.08 -17.44 -23.69
C TYR A 15 3.18 -16.73 -24.70
N THR A 16 1.87 -16.97 -24.63
CA THR A 16 0.90 -16.18 -25.39
C THR A 16 0.83 -14.79 -24.75
N LEU A 17 1.22 -13.74 -25.48
CA LEU A 17 1.22 -12.35 -25.03
C LEU A 17 -0.20 -11.76 -24.97
N SER A 18 -1.15 -12.53 -24.46
CA SER A 18 -2.49 -12.07 -24.12
C SER A 18 -2.46 -11.58 -22.68
N THR A 19 -3.17 -10.49 -22.39
CA THR A 19 -3.37 -9.98 -21.03
C THR A 19 -4.84 -10.15 -20.67
N ALA A 20 -5.11 -10.69 -19.48
CA ALA A 20 -6.47 -10.69 -18.92
C ALA A 20 -6.88 -9.30 -18.41
N ILE A 21 -5.91 -8.44 -18.09
CA ILE A 21 -6.15 -7.08 -17.61
C ILE A 21 -6.35 -6.15 -18.80
N ASN A 22 -7.39 -5.31 -18.73
CA ASN A 22 -7.67 -4.28 -19.73
C ASN A 22 -6.53 -3.25 -19.82
N GLU A 23 -6.21 -2.80 -21.04
CA GLU A 23 -5.10 -1.88 -21.31
C GLU A 23 -5.27 -0.55 -20.55
N TRP A 24 -6.49 -0.01 -20.51
CA TRP A 24 -6.81 1.20 -19.76
C TRP A 24 -6.57 1.04 -18.26
N SER A 25 -6.98 -0.10 -17.69
CA SER A 25 -6.76 -0.42 -16.27
C SER A 25 -5.28 -0.52 -15.93
N SER A 26 -4.46 -1.08 -16.83
CA SER A 26 -3.00 -1.15 -16.68
C SER A 26 -2.33 0.24 -16.67
N VAL A 27 -2.73 1.12 -17.58
CA VAL A 27 -2.22 2.50 -17.64
C VAL A 27 -2.63 3.27 -16.37
N LEU A 28 -3.91 3.24 -16.03
CA LEU A 28 -4.46 3.95 -14.85
C LEU A 28 -3.85 3.45 -13.54
N TYR A 29 -3.52 2.16 -13.45
CA TYR A 29 -2.80 1.60 -12.31
C TYR A 29 -1.48 2.32 -12.04
N SER A 30 -0.63 2.43 -13.05
CA SER A 30 0.69 3.06 -12.89
C SER A 30 0.59 4.57 -12.68
N VAL A 31 -0.27 5.25 -13.45
CA VAL A 31 -0.32 6.71 -13.47
C VAL A 31 -1.15 7.26 -12.32
N VAL A 32 -2.30 6.68 -12.01
CA VAL A 32 -3.26 7.26 -11.06
C VAL A 32 -3.24 6.50 -9.74
N TYR A 33 -3.53 5.20 -9.77
CA TYR A 33 -3.84 4.46 -8.54
C TYR A 33 -2.64 4.25 -7.64
N THR A 34 -1.44 4.13 -8.21
CA THR A 34 -0.21 3.95 -7.44
C THR A 34 0.61 5.22 -7.29
N SER A 35 0.77 6.02 -8.35
CA SER A 35 1.64 7.20 -8.27
C SER A 35 1.06 8.32 -7.40
N ALA A 36 -0.25 8.58 -7.49
CA ALA A 36 -0.86 9.68 -6.75
C ALA A 36 -0.73 9.51 -5.22
N PRO A 37 -1.11 8.38 -4.60
CA PRO A 37 -0.95 8.21 -3.17
C PRO A 37 0.52 8.12 -2.76
N THR A 38 1.39 7.49 -3.55
CA THR A 38 2.83 7.39 -3.21
C THR A 38 3.52 8.75 -3.24
N VAL A 39 3.21 9.62 -4.21
CA VAL A 39 3.76 10.98 -4.29
C VAL A 39 3.27 11.83 -3.12
N ILE A 40 1.96 11.77 -2.79
CA ILE A 40 1.42 12.54 -1.66
C ILE A 40 2.06 12.09 -0.35
N VAL A 41 2.17 10.78 -0.13
CA VAL A 41 2.85 10.22 1.04
C VAL A 41 4.32 10.63 1.06
N ALA A 42 5.04 10.55 -0.05
CA ALA A 42 6.45 10.92 -0.12
C ALA A 42 6.72 12.40 0.24
N ILE A 43 5.78 13.31 -0.05
CA ILE A 43 5.95 14.75 0.26
C ILE A 43 5.52 15.06 1.70
N LEU A 44 4.46 14.43 2.19
CA LEU A 44 3.87 14.75 3.49
C LEU A 44 4.42 13.92 4.64
N ASP A 45 4.94 12.72 4.38
CA ASP A 45 5.46 11.85 5.42
C ASP A 45 6.80 12.39 5.92
N LYS A 46 6.87 12.57 7.24
CA LYS A 46 8.03 13.14 7.92
C LYS A 46 8.31 12.31 9.15
N ASP A 47 9.50 11.75 9.20
CA ASP A 47 9.92 10.84 10.28
C ASP A 47 9.94 11.53 11.65
N LEU A 48 10.40 12.79 11.69
CA LEU A 48 10.60 13.58 12.92
C LEU A 48 10.21 15.04 12.69
N SER A 49 9.79 15.74 13.75
CA SER A 49 9.54 17.18 13.64
C SER A 49 10.85 17.97 13.44
N ARG A 50 10.76 19.10 12.74
CA ARG A 50 11.90 19.99 12.48
C ARG A 50 12.58 20.47 13.76
N ARG A 51 11.81 20.66 14.84
CA ARG A 51 12.34 21.11 16.15
C ARG A 51 13.19 20.02 16.79
N THR A 52 12.77 18.77 16.70
CA THR A 52 13.49 17.61 17.26
C THR A 52 14.78 17.33 16.48
N LEU A 53 14.74 17.43 15.15
CA LEU A 53 15.93 17.31 14.29
C LEU A 53 17.00 18.38 14.59
N LEU A 54 16.61 19.62 14.86
CA LEU A 54 17.55 20.68 15.24
C LEU A 54 18.15 20.48 16.64
N LYS A 55 17.42 19.82 17.54
CA LYS A 55 17.88 19.54 18.91
C LYS A 55 18.91 18.40 18.95
N TYR A 56 18.78 17.41 18.07
CA TYR A 56 19.65 16.24 18.02
C TYR A 56 20.30 16.09 16.63
N PRO A 57 21.35 16.87 16.31
CA PRO A 57 22.00 16.83 14.99
C PRO A 57 22.67 15.47 14.68
N GLN A 58 22.94 14.66 15.70
CA GLN A 58 23.53 13.32 15.55
C GLN A 58 22.66 12.38 14.70
N LEU A 59 21.34 12.56 14.66
CA LEU A 59 20.44 11.75 13.84
C LEU A 59 20.67 11.93 12.33
N TYR A 60 21.27 13.05 11.91
CA TYR A 60 21.61 13.28 10.51
C TYR A 60 22.75 12.34 10.04
N GLY A 61 23.60 11.88 10.96
CA GLY A 61 24.72 10.97 10.66
C GLY A 61 24.27 9.60 10.14
N ALA A 62 23.07 9.14 10.52
CA ALA A 62 22.50 7.89 10.02
C ALA A 62 22.23 7.94 8.50
N GLY A 63 21.80 9.10 7.99
CA GLY A 63 21.62 9.31 6.54
C GLY A 63 22.95 9.35 5.77
N GLN A 64 23.98 9.99 6.34
CA GLN A 64 25.31 10.06 5.72
C GLN A 64 26.05 8.72 5.66
N ARG A 65 25.71 7.79 6.56
CA ARG A 65 26.25 6.42 6.57
C ARG A 65 25.50 5.46 5.66
N GLU A 66 24.55 5.96 4.86
CA GLU A 66 23.71 5.16 3.96
C GLU A 66 22.94 4.03 4.66
N GLU A 67 22.75 4.10 5.98
CA GLU A 67 22.07 3.03 6.72
C GLU A 67 20.58 2.95 6.37
N SER A 68 19.98 4.07 5.94
CA SER A 68 18.58 4.12 5.49
C SER A 68 18.36 3.43 4.13
N TYR A 69 19.36 3.42 3.23
CA TYR A 69 19.25 2.79 1.91
C TYR A 69 20.39 1.81 1.69
N ASN A 70 20.16 0.58 2.13
CA ASN A 70 21.11 -0.52 1.98
C ASN A 70 20.66 -1.47 0.86
N LEU A 71 21.60 -2.04 0.11
CA LEU A 71 21.35 -3.11 -0.86
C LEU A 71 20.56 -4.28 -0.24
N ARG A 72 20.80 -4.59 1.04
CA ARG A 72 20.04 -5.63 1.76
C ARG A 72 18.55 -5.29 1.87
N LEU A 73 18.21 -4.02 2.12
CA LEU A 73 16.82 -3.56 2.15
C LEU A 73 16.20 -3.64 0.76
N PHE A 74 16.95 -3.24 -0.27
CA PHE A 74 16.49 -3.35 -1.66
C PHE A 74 16.16 -4.80 -2.05
N ILE A 75 17.05 -5.76 -1.76
CA ILE A 75 16.80 -7.19 -2.02
C ILE A 75 15.57 -7.68 -1.25
N PHE A 76 15.42 -7.27 0.01
CA PHE A 76 14.26 -7.63 0.82
C PHE A 76 12.94 -7.15 0.19
N ILE A 77 12.87 -5.88 -0.22
CA ILE A 77 11.69 -5.30 -0.89
C ILE A 77 11.41 -6.00 -2.23
N MET A 78 12.45 -6.39 -2.96
CA MET A 78 12.30 -7.14 -4.22
C MET A 78 11.69 -8.53 -3.98
N VAL A 79 12.15 -9.27 -2.96
CA VAL A 79 11.59 -10.59 -2.61
C VAL A 79 10.14 -10.45 -2.13
N ASP A 80 9.84 -9.44 -1.31
CA ASP A 80 8.47 -9.17 -0.87
C ASP A 80 7.54 -8.84 -2.06
N SER A 81 8.02 -8.02 -2.99
CA SER A 81 7.28 -7.71 -4.24
C SER A 81 7.01 -8.95 -5.10
N VAL A 82 7.94 -9.91 -5.13
CA VAL A 82 7.75 -11.19 -5.82
C VAL A 82 6.68 -12.01 -5.09
N TRP A 83 6.75 -12.13 -3.77
CA TRP A 83 5.73 -12.84 -2.98
C TRP A 83 4.33 -12.27 -3.21
N GLN A 84 4.17 -10.96 -3.11
CA GLN A 84 2.88 -10.30 -3.32
C GLN A 84 2.33 -10.57 -4.73
N SER A 85 3.21 -10.53 -5.75
CA SER A 85 2.80 -10.84 -7.13
C SER A 85 2.33 -12.27 -7.30
N VAL A 86 2.95 -13.23 -6.60
CA VAL A 86 2.57 -14.65 -6.61
C VAL A 86 1.23 -14.81 -5.90
N ALA A 87 1.05 -14.22 -4.71
CA ALA A 87 -0.21 -14.31 -3.96
C ALA A 87 -1.41 -13.77 -4.76
N VAL A 88 -1.25 -12.60 -5.38
CA VAL A 88 -2.29 -11.96 -6.19
C VAL A 88 -2.66 -12.80 -7.42
N PHE A 89 -1.70 -13.46 -8.04
CA PHE A 89 -1.95 -14.29 -9.20
C PHE A 89 -2.58 -15.65 -8.83
N PHE A 90 -1.95 -16.39 -7.91
CA PHE A 90 -2.31 -17.77 -7.62
C PHE A 90 -3.62 -17.91 -6.84
N ILE A 91 -3.93 -17.00 -5.91
CA ILE A 91 -5.13 -17.15 -5.06
C ILE A 91 -6.42 -17.08 -5.90
N PRO A 92 -6.66 -16.04 -6.73
CA PRO A 92 -7.83 -16.00 -7.59
C PRO A 92 -7.82 -17.09 -8.66
N TYR A 93 -6.64 -17.39 -9.23
CA TYR A 93 -6.51 -18.40 -10.28
C TYR A 93 -6.91 -19.80 -9.80
N LEU A 94 -6.45 -20.22 -8.61
CA LEU A 94 -6.79 -21.54 -8.06
C LEU A 94 -8.26 -21.64 -7.66
N ALA A 95 -8.83 -20.56 -7.14
CA ALA A 95 -10.24 -20.53 -6.72
C ALA A 95 -11.21 -20.59 -7.90
N TYR A 96 -10.87 -19.95 -9.02
CA TYR A 96 -11.70 -19.94 -10.22
C TYR A 96 -11.34 -21.00 -11.25
N LYS A 97 -10.34 -21.86 -10.98
CA LYS A 97 -9.95 -22.98 -11.87
C LYS A 97 -11.12 -23.89 -12.26
N ASN A 98 -12.10 -24.06 -11.37
CA ASN A 98 -13.26 -24.93 -11.58
C ASN A 98 -14.54 -24.17 -11.99
N SER A 99 -14.48 -22.84 -12.15
CA SER A 99 -15.64 -22.01 -12.46
C SER A 99 -15.53 -21.49 -13.89
N ALA A 100 -16.66 -21.45 -14.61
CA ALA A 100 -16.75 -20.98 -15.99
C ALA A 100 -16.80 -19.44 -16.08
N ILE A 101 -15.90 -18.74 -15.37
CA ILE A 101 -15.85 -17.28 -15.39
C ILE A 101 -14.97 -16.80 -16.54
N ASP A 102 -15.39 -15.71 -17.19
CA ASP A 102 -14.66 -15.11 -18.30
C ASP A 102 -13.30 -14.55 -17.87
N SER A 103 -12.35 -14.51 -18.81
CA SER A 103 -10.99 -14.02 -18.54
C SER A 103 -10.98 -12.54 -18.16
N ALA A 104 -11.95 -11.74 -18.63
CA ALA A 104 -12.07 -10.33 -18.31
C ALA A 104 -12.41 -10.10 -16.82
N SER A 105 -13.40 -10.83 -16.30
CA SER A 105 -13.79 -10.84 -14.89
C SER A 105 -12.62 -11.13 -13.93
N LEU A 106 -11.71 -12.04 -14.32
CA LEU A 106 -10.49 -12.31 -13.56
C LEU A 106 -9.49 -11.15 -13.62
N GLY A 107 -9.39 -10.47 -14.76
CA GLY A 107 -8.59 -9.27 -14.93
C GLY A 107 -9.02 -8.12 -14.02
N ASP A 108 -10.33 -7.92 -13.86
CA ASP A 108 -10.88 -6.86 -12.99
C ASP A 108 -10.64 -7.17 -11.52
N LEU A 109 -10.86 -8.43 -11.12
CA LEU A 109 -10.50 -8.90 -9.77
C LEU A 109 -9.02 -8.71 -9.48
N TRP A 110 -8.12 -9.08 -10.42
CA TRP A 110 -6.69 -8.85 -10.26
C TRP A 110 -6.37 -7.37 -10.12
N THR A 111 -6.95 -6.51 -10.97
CA THR A 111 -6.73 -5.05 -10.90
C THR A 111 -7.10 -4.50 -9.53
N LEU A 112 -8.29 -4.85 -9.01
CA LEU A 112 -8.74 -4.40 -7.69
C LEU A 112 -7.84 -4.94 -6.57
N CYS A 113 -7.48 -6.22 -6.61
CA CYS A 113 -6.59 -6.84 -5.64
C CYS A 113 -5.22 -6.14 -5.59
N VAL A 114 -4.61 -5.90 -6.76
CA VAL A 114 -3.28 -5.26 -6.83
C VAL A 114 -3.34 -3.85 -6.26
N VAL A 115 -4.34 -3.06 -6.65
CA VAL A 115 -4.45 -1.66 -6.19
C VAL A 115 -4.67 -1.59 -4.68
N ILE A 116 -5.60 -2.38 -4.15
CA ILE A 116 -5.89 -2.38 -2.71
C ILE A 116 -4.66 -2.84 -1.94
N LEU A 117 -4.00 -3.92 -2.37
CA LEU A 117 -2.81 -4.42 -1.70
C LEU A 117 -1.69 -3.39 -1.68
N VAL A 118 -1.40 -2.72 -2.80
CA VAL A 118 -0.38 -1.66 -2.88
C VAL A 118 -0.73 -0.47 -1.98
N ASN A 119 -1.99 -0.04 -1.96
CA ASN A 119 -2.43 1.06 -1.09
C ASN A 119 -2.32 0.70 0.39
N ILE A 120 -2.63 -0.55 0.78
CA ILE A 120 -2.50 -0.99 2.16
C ILE A 120 -1.02 -1.19 2.53
N HIS A 121 -0.19 -1.72 1.62
CA HIS A 121 1.25 -1.81 1.83
C HIS A 121 1.86 -0.42 2.08
N LEU A 122 1.49 0.57 1.24
CA LEU A 122 1.87 1.96 1.44
C LEU A 122 1.35 2.49 2.79
N ALA A 123 0.09 2.25 3.13
CA ALA A 123 -0.50 2.67 4.39
C ALA A 123 0.24 2.11 5.62
N MET A 124 0.77 0.89 5.51
CA MET A 124 1.55 0.26 6.57
C MET A 124 2.91 0.93 6.75
N ASP A 125 3.50 1.45 5.68
CA ASP A 125 4.81 2.10 5.72
C ASP A 125 4.75 3.58 6.10
N VAL A 126 3.58 4.21 6.00
CA VAL A 126 3.36 5.58 6.47
C VAL A 126 3.67 5.71 7.96
N ILE A 127 4.58 6.62 8.27
CA ILE A 127 4.97 6.93 9.64
C ILE A 127 3.92 7.88 10.25
N ARG A 128 3.67 9.03 9.62
CA ARG A 128 2.78 10.05 10.18
C ARG A 128 1.43 10.08 9.47
N TRP A 129 0.42 9.55 10.17
CA TRP A 129 -0.96 9.61 9.71
C TRP A 129 -1.52 11.03 9.78
N THR A 130 -1.68 11.66 8.61
CA THR A 130 -2.38 12.94 8.47
C THR A 130 -3.72 12.72 7.76
N TRP A 131 -4.64 13.67 7.91
CA TRP A 131 -5.93 13.61 7.20
C TRP A 131 -5.74 13.55 5.67
N ILE A 132 -4.72 14.23 5.15
CA ILE A 132 -4.43 14.28 3.71
C ILE A 132 -3.90 12.93 3.21
N THR A 133 -3.00 12.27 3.95
CA THR A 133 -2.50 10.94 3.57
C THR A 133 -3.62 9.90 3.62
N HIS A 134 -4.53 10.02 4.58
CA HIS A 134 -5.73 9.17 4.64
C HIS A 134 -6.63 9.41 3.42
N ALA A 135 -6.96 10.67 3.11
CA ALA A 135 -7.78 11.01 1.95
C ALA A 135 -7.16 10.54 0.62
N ALA A 136 -5.83 10.57 0.49
CA ALA A 136 -5.13 10.10 -0.70
C ALA A 136 -5.24 8.58 -0.89
N ILE A 137 -5.03 7.80 0.16
CA ILE A 137 -5.09 6.32 0.11
C ILE A 137 -6.52 5.85 -0.15
N TRP A 138 -7.49 6.33 0.62
CA TRP A 138 -8.90 5.96 0.43
C TRP A 138 -9.46 6.52 -0.87
N GLY A 139 -9.07 7.73 -1.25
CA GLY A 139 -9.43 8.34 -2.53
C GLY A 139 -8.93 7.51 -3.70
N SER A 140 -7.72 6.95 -3.64
CA SER A 140 -7.19 6.05 -4.67
C SER A 140 -8.01 4.76 -4.78
N ILE A 141 -8.36 4.14 -3.64
CA ILE A 141 -9.19 2.93 -3.63
C ILE A 141 -10.56 3.21 -4.26
N VAL A 142 -11.24 4.29 -3.82
CA VAL A 142 -12.56 4.66 -4.36
C VAL A 142 -12.48 5.03 -5.84
N ALA A 143 -11.46 5.77 -6.26
CA ALA A 143 -11.25 6.11 -7.67
C ALA A 143 -11.08 4.86 -8.54
N THR A 144 -10.40 3.84 -8.02
CA THR A 144 -10.23 2.56 -8.73
C THR A 144 -11.56 1.86 -8.95
N TRP A 145 -12.40 1.76 -7.92
CA TRP A 145 -13.75 1.18 -8.06
C TRP A 145 -14.57 1.92 -9.11
N ILE A 146 -14.58 3.26 -9.06
CA ILE A 146 -15.33 4.09 -10.01
C ILE A 146 -14.81 3.85 -11.43
N CYS A 147 -13.50 3.86 -11.64
CA CYS A 147 -12.93 3.68 -12.96
C CYS A 147 -13.18 2.28 -13.54
N VAL A 148 -13.06 1.21 -12.74
CA VAL A 148 -13.33 -0.15 -13.23
C VAL A 148 -14.81 -0.27 -13.62
N ILE A 149 -15.73 0.26 -12.81
CA ILE A 149 -17.17 0.29 -13.16
C ILE A 149 -17.42 1.05 -14.46
N ILE A 150 -16.75 2.19 -14.67
CA ILE A 150 -16.88 2.98 -15.91
C ILE A 150 -16.35 2.19 -17.11
N ILE A 151 -15.19 1.55 -16.97
CA ILE A 151 -14.55 0.76 -18.03
C ILE A 151 -15.47 -0.40 -18.46
N ASP A 152 -16.03 -1.13 -17.51
CA ASP A 152 -16.92 -2.27 -17.77
C ASP A 152 -18.31 -1.87 -18.29
N SER A 153 -18.67 -0.60 -18.14
CA SER A 153 -19.91 -0.04 -18.70
C SER A 153 -19.76 0.34 -20.18
N ILE A 154 -18.55 0.32 -20.74
CA ILE A 154 -18.28 0.69 -22.13
C ILE A 154 -18.41 -0.55 -23.02
N PRO A 155 -19.41 -0.63 -23.93
CA PRO A 155 -19.68 -1.82 -24.74
C PRO A 155 -18.58 -2.18 -25.75
N THR A 156 -17.68 -1.25 -26.04
CA THR A 156 -16.59 -1.44 -27.02
C THR A 156 -15.36 -2.12 -26.42
N LEU A 157 -15.30 -2.29 -25.10
CA LEU A 157 -14.17 -2.90 -24.41
C LEU A 157 -14.47 -4.37 -24.08
N PRO A 158 -13.45 -5.26 -24.12
CA PRO A 158 -13.60 -6.63 -23.65
C PRO A 158 -13.91 -6.61 -22.14
N GLY A 159 -14.91 -7.38 -21.71
CA GLY A 159 -15.37 -7.38 -20.31
C GLY A 159 -16.62 -6.55 -20.02
N PHE A 160 -17.41 -6.20 -21.04
CA PHE A 160 -18.69 -5.52 -20.80
C PHE A 160 -19.54 -6.28 -19.77
N TRP A 161 -19.88 -5.62 -18.68
CA TRP A 161 -20.67 -6.16 -17.57
C TRP A 161 -19.98 -7.19 -16.66
N ALA A 162 -18.69 -7.46 -16.86
CA ALA A 162 -17.93 -8.48 -16.14
C ALA A 162 -17.86 -8.23 -14.62
N ILE A 163 -17.59 -7.00 -14.17
CA ILE A 163 -17.53 -6.70 -12.73
C ILE A 163 -18.88 -6.89 -12.03
N TYR A 164 -20.00 -6.62 -12.71
CA TYR A 164 -21.33 -6.73 -12.10
C TYR A 164 -21.70 -8.18 -11.78
N GLU A 165 -21.33 -9.12 -12.65
CA GLU A 165 -21.54 -10.55 -12.45
C GLU A 165 -20.69 -11.08 -11.28
N VAL A 166 -19.43 -10.64 -11.21
CA VAL A 166 -18.49 -11.12 -10.20
C VAL A 166 -18.78 -10.53 -8.82
N MET A 167 -19.15 -9.24 -8.76
CA MET A 167 -19.43 -8.54 -7.50
C MET A 167 -20.64 -9.12 -6.75
N GLY A 168 -21.57 -9.75 -7.48
CA GLY A 168 -22.70 -10.49 -6.89
C GLY A 168 -22.32 -11.79 -6.20
N THR A 169 -21.08 -12.28 -6.37
CA THR A 169 -20.63 -13.56 -5.81
C THR A 169 -19.85 -13.35 -4.51
N ALA A 170 -20.23 -14.04 -3.43
CA ALA A 170 -19.52 -13.97 -2.14
C ALA A 170 -18.04 -14.40 -2.23
N LEU A 171 -17.71 -15.30 -3.17
CA LEU A 171 -16.34 -15.73 -3.44
C LEU A 171 -15.43 -14.58 -3.84
N PHE A 172 -15.93 -13.60 -4.60
CA PHE A 172 -15.13 -12.45 -5.03
C PHE A 172 -14.62 -11.65 -3.83
N TRP A 173 -15.52 -11.33 -2.89
CA TRP A 173 -15.17 -10.61 -1.66
C TRP A 173 -14.23 -11.42 -0.76
N ALA A 174 -14.46 -12.74 -0.66
CA ALA A 174 -13.58 -13.63 0.09
C ALA A 174 -12.16 -13.70 -0.51
N LEU A 175 -12.04 -13.75 -1.84
CA LEU A 175 -10.75 -13.78 -2.53
C LEU A 175 -10.02 -12.44 -2.41
N LEU A 176 -10.73 -11.33 -2.52
CA LEU A 176 -10.17 -10.00 -2.32
C LEU A 176 -9.58 -9.87 -0.91
N LEU A 177 -10.31 -10.31 0.12
CA LEU A 177 -9.81 -10.36 1.49
C LEU A 177 -8.62 -11.33 1.64
N ALA A 178 -8.71 -12.53 1.06
CA ALA A 178 -7.67 -13.54 1.16
C ALA A 178 -6.34 -13.07 0.54
N VAL A 179 -6.39 -12.40 -0.62
CA VAL A 179 -5.20 -11.85 -1.28
C VAL A 179 -4.54 -10.77 -0.42
N ILE A 180 -5.34 -9.88 0.20
CA ILE A 180 -4.82 -8.85 1.10
C ILE A 180 -4.13 -9.50 2.30
N VAL A 181 -4.80 -10.44 2.97
CA VAL A 181 -4.24 -11.11 4.15
C VAL A 181 -2.95 -11.84 3.79
N VAL A 182 -2.97 -12.72 2.79
CA VAL A 182 -1.81 -13.55 2.42
C VAL A 182 -0.66 -12.72 1.87
N GLY A 183 -0.97 -11.69 1.07
CA GLY A 183 0.02 -10.79 0.49
C GLY A 183 0.74 -9.95 1.54
N MET A 184 0.05 -9.58 2.63
CA MET A 184 0.62 -8.72 3.68
C MET A 184 1.42 -9.46 4.76
N ILE A 185 1.24 -10.78 4.90
CA ILE A 185 1.92 -11.59 5.93
C ILE A 185 3.44 -11.36 5.98
N PRO A 186 4.22 -11.50 4.87
CA PRO A 186 5.67 -11.39 4.96
C PRO A 186 6.15 -9.98 5.29
N HIS A 187 5.51 -8.96 4.71
CA HIS A 187 5.84 -7.56 5.00
C HIS A 187 5.60 -7.24 6.48
N PHE A 188 4.42 -7.61 6.98
CA PHE A 188 4.07 -7.41 8.39
C PHE A 188 5.00 -8.17 9.33
N ALA A 189 5.27 -9.45 9.03
CA ALA A 189 6.16 -10.28 9.84
C ALA A 189 7.59 -9.72 9.87
N ALA A 190 8.13 -9.30 8.73
CA ALA A 190 9.47 -8.74 8.67
C ALA A 190 9.57 -7.38 9.37
N LYS A 191 8.56 -6.53 9.24
CA LYS A 191 8.48 -5.27 9.96
C LYS A 191 8.42 -5.49 11.48
N ALA A 192 7.54 -6.38 11.93
CA ALA A 192 7.41 -6.74 13.34
C ALA A 192 8.70 -7.32 13.93
N ILE A 193 9.40 -8.20 13.19
CA ILE A 193 10.69 -8.76 13.60
C ILE A 193 11.74 -7.65 13.70
N ARG A 194 11.83 -6.76 12.71
CA ARG A 194 12.81 -5.66 12.75
C ARG A 194 12.56 -4.72 13.92
N GLU A 195 11.32 -4.29 14.12
CA GLU A 195 10.97 -3.38 15.22
C GLU A 195 11.21 -4.01 16.60
N HIS A 196 10.98 -5.32 16.75
CA HIS A 196 11.16 -5.99 18.05
C HIS A 196 12.61 -6.35 18.36
N PHE A 197 13.38 -6.83 17.37
CA PHE A 197 14.74 -7.32 17.60
C PHE A 197 15.84 -6.28 17.32
N MET A 198 15.58 -5.24 16.53
CA MET A 198 16.56 -4.21 16.16
C MET A 198 15.92 -2.81 16.07
N PRO A 199 15.57 -2.19 17.21
CA PRO A 199 15.03 -0.83 17.21
C PRO A 199 16.08 0.15 16.65
N ASN A 200 15.69 0.93 15.66
CA ASN A 200 16.55 1.94 15.04
C ASN A 200 16.60 3.21 15.92
N ASP A 201 17.73 3.93 15.95
CA ASP A 201 17.89 5.17 16.73
C ASP A 201 16.82 6.22 16.39
N ILE A 202 16.39 6.25 15.12
CA ILE A 202 15.29 7.11 14.63
C ILE A 202 13.96 6.70 15.27
N GLN A 203 13.70 5.40 15.43
CA GLN A 203 12.50 4.88 16.06
C GLN A 203 12.45 5.24 17.56
N ILE A 204 13.59 5.12 18.25
CA ILE A 204 13.71 5.51 19.68
C ILE A 204 13.48 7.02 19.83
N ALA A 205 14.08 7.84 18.98
CA ALA A 205 13.88 9.30 19.00
C ALA A 205 12.41 9.68 18.74
N ARG A 206 11.73 8.94 17.86
CA ARG A 206 10.30 9.12 17.56
C ARG A 206 9.41 8.73 18.74
N GLU A 207 9.71 7.63 19.42
CA GLU A 207 8.99 7.23 20.65
C GLU A 207 9.17 8.25 21.77
N MET A 208 10.36 8.85 21.88
CA MET A 208 10.63 9.96 22.81
C MET A 208 9.83 11.22 22.45
N GLU A 209 9.69 11.56 21.17
CA GLU A 209 8.85 12.68 20.74
C GLU A 209 7.36 12.43 21.03
N LYS A 210 6.85 11.23 20.71
CA LYS A 210 5.45 10.87 20.95
C LYS A 210 5.10 10.82 22.44
N SER A 211 5.98 10.29 23.28
CA SER A 211 5.77 10.25 24.74
C SER A 211 5.83 11.65 25.37
N ARG A 212 6.66 12.55 24.83
CA ARG A 212 6.71 13.95 25.26
C ARG A 212 5.45 14.72 24.86
N ASP A 213 4.97 14.56 23.62
CA ASP A 213 3.72 15.19 23.14
C ASP A 213 2.50 14.70 23.94
N SER A 214 2.46 13.40 24.25
CA SER A 214 1.41 12.81 25.11
C SER A 214 1.47 13.31 26.56
N ARG A 215 2.67 13.60 27.09
CA ARG A 215 2.85 14.21 28.42
C ARG A 215 2.44 15.67 28.46
N ASP A 216 2.78 16.46 27.44
CA ASP A 216 2.33 17.86 27.30
C ASP A 216 0.80 17.94 27.14
N ALA A 217 0.19 16.99 26.43
CA ALA A 217 -1.26 16.89 26.29
C ALA A 217 -1.97 16.51 27.61
N ASN A 218 -1.36 15.68 28.45
CA ASN A 218 -1.93 15.23 29.73
C ASN A 218 -1.62 16.15 30.93
N HIS A 219 -0.56 16.96 30.86
CA HIS A 219 -0.29 18.06 31.79
C HIS A 219 -0.26 19.40 31.04
N PRO A 220 -1.43 19.98 30.69
CA PRO A 220 -1.50 21.36 30.18
C PRO A 220 -1.16 22.42 31.26
N GLU A 221 -0.53 22.01 32.38
CA GLU A 221 -0.60 22.74 33.64
C GLU A 221 0.15 24.10 33.64
N VAL A 222 -0.66 25.14 33.84
CA VAL A 222 -0.47 26.16 34.89
C VAL A 222 0.63 27.21 34.62
N GLN A 223 0.55 27.92 33.48
CA GLN A 223 1.28 29.18 33.30
C GLN A 223 0.45 30.39 32.83
N MET A 224 -0.88 30.28 32.71
CA MET A 224 -1.71 31.38 32.20
C MET A 224 -2.72 31.95 33.23
N SER A 225 -2.35 32.05 34.51
CA SER A 225 -3.17 32.76 35.51
C SER A 225 -2.40 33.33 36.72
N THR A 226 -1.23 33.95 36.53
CA THR A 226 -0.56 34.70 37.64
C THR A 226 0.07 36.02 37.22
N SER A 227 -0.35 36.63 36.11
CA SER A 227 0.15 37.95 35.70
C SER A 227 -0.98 38.92 35.32
N THR A 228 -1.97 39.12 36.19
CA THR A 228 -2.78 40.35 36.19
C THR A 228 -3.41 40.61 37.57
N ARG A 229 -2.58 40.81 38.59
CA ARG A 229 -2.96 41.57 39.79
C ARG A 229 -1.75 42.40 40.23
N ALA A 230 -1.69 43.61 39.69
CA ALA A 230 -1.03 44.77 40.27
C ALA A 230 -1.75 46.00 39.73
#